data_AF-A0A9W4WY24-F1
#
_entry.id   AF-A0A9W4WY24-F1
#
_cell.length_a   1.000
_cell.length_b   1.000
_cell.length_c   1.000
_cell.angle_alpha   90.00
_cell.angle_beta   90.00
_cell.angle_gamma   90.00
#
_symmetry.space_group_name_H-M   'P 1'
#
loop_
_entity.id
_entity.type
_entity.pdbx_description
1 polymer ?
#
loop_
_entity_poly.entity_id
_entity_poly.type
_entity_poly.pdbx_seq_one_letter_code
_entity_poly.pdbx_strand_id
1 'polypeptide(L)'
;MIPTPKLDHISSKDYENVYEPAEDTFLLLDALEKDAEFLRNEIAPCISLEIGSGTGCVSTFLGKILGDGKALLLCTDINPYASYITIKTGYNNSIQLESITTDLANGLLPRLYHTVDILCCNPPYVVTTSEELYSSKSAIERAWAGGLNGREVIDKMLPLVDVKYNFSFYSFTIIID
;
A
#
# COMPACT_ATOMS: atom_id res chain seq x y z
N MET A 1 -21.71 1.59 4.45
CA MET A 1 -20.66 2.05 3.53
C MET A 1 -19.66 2.85 4.32
N ILE A 2 -18.43 2.36 4.41
CA ILE A 2 -17.32 3.05 5.08
C ILE A 2 -16.84 4.14 4.12
N PRO A 3 -16.75 5.41 4.55
CA PRO A 3 -16.40 6.49 3.63
C PRO A 3 -14.92 6.43 3.24
N THR A 4 -14.65 6.62 1.96
CA THR A 4 -13.31 6.84 1.41
C THR A 4 -12.54 7.88 2.23
N PRO A 5 -11.23 7.72 2.44
CA PRO A 5 -10.41 8.72 3.14
C PRO A 5 -10.49 10.11 2.51
N LYS A 6 -10.44 11.13 3.37
CA LYS A 6 -10.35 12.54 2.97
C LYS A 6 -8.94 12.85 2.51
N LEU A 7 -8.83 13.30 1.26
CA LEU A 7 -7.57 13.67 0.61
C LEU A 7 -7.51 15.17 0.26
N ASP A 8 -8.37 15.98 0.89
CA ASP A 8 -8.47 17.44 0.70
C ASP A 8 -7.21 18.23 1.07
N HIS A 9 -6.32 17.62 1.85
CA HIS A 9 -4.99 18.15 2.17
C HIS A 9 -3.95 17.95 1.05
N ILE A 10 -4.28 17.19 -0.01
CA ILE A 10 -3.44 16.93 -1.18
C ILE A 10 -3.89 17.85 -2.31
N SER A 11 -2.98 18.71 -2.79
CA SER A 11 -3.22 19.64 -3.88
C SER A 11 -2.85 19.04 -5.23
N SER A 12 -3.29 19.68 -6.33
CA SER A 12 -2.92 19.27 -7.69
C SER A 12 -1.40 19.21 -7.93
N LYS A 13 -0.63 20.07 -7.24
CA LYS A 13 0.83 20.07 -7.31
C LYS A 13 1.45 18.88 -6.58
N ASP A 14 0.80 18.37 -5.55
CA ASP A 14 1.26 17.18 -4.84
C ASP A 14 1.15 15.95 -5.73
N TYR A 15 0.08 15.86 -6.54
CA TYR A 15 -0.12 14.77 -7.50
C TYR A 15 0.89 14.74 -8.66
N GLU A 16 1.69 15.80 -8.85
CA GLU A 16 2.87 15.73 -9.72
C GLU A 16 3.97 14.80 -9.14
N ASN A 17 3.88 14.47 -7.85
CA ASN A 17 4.89 13.72 -7.10
C ASN A 17 4.36 12.47 -6.41
N VAL A 18 3.04 12.25 -6.34
CA VAL A 18 2.42 11.07 -5.73
C VAL A 18 1.22 10.62 -6.55
N TYR A 19 1.00 9.31 -6.64
CA TYR A 19 -0.10 8.73 -7.41
C TYR A 19 -1.46 9.15 -6.86
N GLU A 20 -2.26 9.83 -7.67
CA GLU A 20 -3.65 10.14 -7.33
C GLU A 20 -4.48 8.85 -7.33
N PRO A 21 -5.26 8.55 -6.28
CA PRO A 21 -6.13 7.37 -6.26
C PRO A 21 -7.05 7.32 -7.47
N ALA A 22 -6.95 6.23 -8.22
CA ALA A 22 -7.75 5.96 -9.40
C ALA A 22 -8.55 4.65 -9.25
N GLU A 23 -9.08 4.12 -10.35
CA GLU A 23 -9.98 2.95 -10.38
C GLU A 23 -9.37 1.73 -9.68
N ASP A 24 -8.07 1.52 -9.82
CA ASP A 24 -7.31 0.46 -9.15
C ASP A 24 -7.34 0.63 -7.63
N THR A 25 -7.10 1.84 -7.13
CA THR A 25 -7.17 2.14 -5.70
C THR A 25 -8.57 1.88 -5.17
N PHE A 26 -9.61 2.34 -5.88
CA PHE A 26 -11.01 2.13 -5.48
C PHE A 26 -11.42 0.66 -5.52
N LEU A 27 -10.96 -0.12 -6.50
CA LEU A 27 -11.19 -1.55 -6.55
C LEU A 27 -10.59 -2.27 -5.32
N LEU A 28 -9.40 -1.85 -4.87
CA LEU A 28 -8.80 -2.37 -3.65
C LEU A 28 -9.59 -1.97 -2.39
N LEU A 29 -10.12 -0.74 -2.34
CA LEU A 29 -11.00 -0.33 -1.24
C LEU A 29 -12.29 -1.15 -1.20
N ASP A 30 -12.90 -1.40 -2.35
CA ASP A 30 -14.13 -2.22 -2.46
C ASP A 30 -13.88 -3.66 -1.98
N ALA A 31 -12.73 -4.24 -2.33
CA ALA A 31 -12.32 -5.55 -1.83
C ALA A 31 -12.15 -5.57 -0.30
N LEU A 32 -11.49 -4.56 0.26
CA LEU A 32 -11.34 -4.40 1.71
C LEU A 32 -12.69 -4.19 2.41
N GLU A 33 -13.58 -3.39 1.83
CA GLU A 33 -14.91 -3.14 2.40
C GLU A 33 -15.76 -4.41 2.40
N LYS A 34 -15.71 -5.19 1.31
CA LYS A 34 -16.43 -6.46 1.19
C LYS A 34 -16.05 -7.44 2.31
N ASP A 35 -14.79 -7.44 2.73
CA ASP A 35 -14.28 -8.32 3.78
C ASP A 35 -14.24 -7.66 5.16
N ALA A 36 -14.81 -6.45 5.34
CA ALA A 36 -14.63 -5.64 6.54
C ALA A 36 -15.01 -6.33 7.86
N GLU A 37 -16.09 -7.12 7.88
CA GLU A 37 -16.49 -7.88 9.08
C GLU A 37 -15.52 -9.02 9.39
N PHE A 38 -15.05 -9.72 8.36
CA PHE A 38 -14.06 -10.79 8.48
C PHE A 38 -12.73 -10.24 8.99
N LEU A 39 -12.25 -9.14 8.41
CA LEU A 39 -11.01 -8.47 8.85
C LEU A 39 -11.08 -8.02 10.32
N ARG A 40 -12.23 -7.49 10.75
CA ARG A 40 -12.42 -6.99 12.12
C ARG A 40 -12.56 -8.11 13.15
N ASN A 41 -13.32 -9.14 12.83
CA ASN A 41 -13.78 -10.12 13.83
C ASN A 41 -12.99 -11.43 13.80
N GLU A 42 -12.61 -11.90 12.60
CA GLU A 42 -11.96 -13.20 12.43
C GLU A 42 -10.44 -13.06 12.32
N ILE A 43 -9.95 -12.09 11.52
CA ILE A 43 -8.52 -11.81 11.44
C ILE A 43 -8.06 -11.02 12.67
N ALA A 44 -8.75 -9.94 13.02
CA ALA A 44 -8.42 -9.05 14.15
C ALA A 44 -6.91 -8.73 14.21
N PRO A 45 -6.35 -8.16 13.14
CA PRO A 45 -4.91 -8.07 12.92
C PRO A 45 -4.22 -7.22 13.99
N CYS A 46 -3.01 -7.63 14.37
CA CYS A 46 -2.12 -6.85 15.21
C CYS A 46 -1.20 -5.95 14.36
N ILE A 47 -0.79 -6.42 13.17
CA ILE A 47 0.09 -5.68 12.25
C ILE A 47 -0.42 -5.80 10.82
N SER A 48 -0.61 -4.66 10.14
CA SER A 48 -0.74 -4.61 8.69
C SER A 48 0.49 -3.96 8.06
N LEU A 49 0.80 -4.37 6.83
CA LEU A 49 1.79 -3.72 5.98
C LEU A 49 1.16 -3.36 4.64
N GLU A 50 1.28 -2.12 4.20
CA GLU A 50 1.07 -1.73 2.81
C GLU A 50 2.42 -1.48 2.14
N ILE A 51 2.67 -2.13 0.99
CA ILE A 51 3.85 -1.87 0.15
C ILE A 51 3.43 -0.97 -1.01
N GLY A 52 4.10 0.17 -1.16
CA GLY A 52 3.79 1.17 -2.18
C GLY A 52 2.56 2.00 -1.81
N SER A 53 2.61 2.67 -0.66
CA SER A 53 1.42 3.31 -0.08
C SER A 53 0.90 4.52 -0.85
N GLY A 54 1.72 5.18 -1.69
CA GLY A 54 1.30 6.35 -2.47
C GLY A 54 0.74 7.45 -1.58
N THR A 55 -0.56 7.72 -1.70
CA THR A 55 -1.25 8.72 -0.85
C THR A 55 -1.59 8.21 0.54
N GLY A 56 -1.43 6.91 0.83
CA GLY A 56 -1.87 6.27 2.07
C GLY A 56 -3.38 6.03 2.14
N CYS A 57 -4.09 6.14 1.01
CA CYS A 57 -5.54 5.97 0.95
C CYS A 57 -5.96 4.56 1.41
N VAL A 58 -5.29 3.51 0.93
CA VAL A 58 -5.62 2.12 1.25
C VAL A 58 -5.39 1.84 2.74
N SER A 59 -4.20 2.14 3.28
CA SER A 59 -3.94 1.96 4.72
C SER A 59 -4.85 2.79 5.61
N THR A 60 -5.18 4.03 5.21
CA THR A 60 -6.14 4.85 5.97
C THR A 60 -7.53 4.22 5.97
N PHE A 61 -7.97 3.67 4.83
CA PHE A 61 -9.27 2.99 4.74
C PHE A 61 -9.30 1.69 5.56
N LEU A 62 -8.22 0.90 5.52
CA LEU A 62 -8.07 -0.28 6.39
C LEU A 62 -8.14 0.14 7.87
N GLY A 63 -7.48 1.22 8.27
CA GLY A 63 -7.59 1.76 9.62
C GLY A 63 -9.02 2.15 10.00
N LYS A 64 -9.82 2.70 9.07
CA LYS A 64 -11.26 2.96 9.30
C LYS A 64 -12.07 1.68 9.46
N ILE A 65 -11.75 0.62 8.72
CA ILE A 65 -12.40 -0.70 8.86
C ILE A 65 -12.12 -1.29 10.24
N LEU A 66 -10.86 -1.32 10.65
CA LEU A 66 -10.40 -1.96 11.87
C LEU A 66 -10.75 -1.14 13.13
N GLY A 67 -10.73 0.18 13.00
CA GLY A 67 -10.80 1.13 14.12
C GLY A 67 -9.40 1.59 14.55
N ASP A 68 -9.25 2.88 14.82
CA ASP A 68 -7.96 3.47 15.20
C ASP A 68 -7.37 2.79 16.45
N GLY A 69 -6.05 2.57 16.41
CA GLY A 69 -5.30 1.90 17.49
C GLY A 69 -5.55 0.40 17.66
N LYS A 70 -6.33 -0.26 16.78
CA LYS A 70 -6.55 -1.71 16.85
C LYS A 70 -5.43 -2.55 16.26
N ALA A 71 -4.73 -2.00 15.28
CA ALA A 71 -3.58 -2.62 14.62
C ALA A 71 -2.47 -1.58 14.42
N LEU A 72 -1.22 -2.06 14.36
CA LEU A 72 -0.10 -1.27 13.85
C LEU A 72 -0.16 -1.25 12.33
N LEU A 73 -0.41 -0.07 11.75
CA LEU A 73 -0.53 0.12 10.30
C LEU A 73 0.80 0.63 9.75
N LEU A 74 1.62 -0.28 9.24
CA LEU A 74 2.89 0.03 8.58
C LEU A 74 2.69 0.28 7.09
N CYS A 75 3.38 1.28 6.56
CA CYS A 75 3.40 1.61 5.15
C CYS A 75 4.85 1.70 4.67
N THR A 76 5.12 1.28 3.44
CA THR A 76 6.38 1.58 2.76
C THR A 76 6.13 2.22 1.41
N ASP A 77 7.04 3.10 1.01
CA ASP A 77 7.08 3.61 -0.36
C ASP A 77 8.51 3.95 -0.73
N ILE A 78 8.90 3.70 -1.98
CA ILE A 78 10.24 4.07 -2.48
C ILE A 78 10.37 5.59 -2.64
N ASN A 79 9.24 6.29 -2.81
CA ASN A 79 9.17 7.72 -2.93
C ASN A 79 9.04 8.39 -1.55
N PRO A 80 10.03 9.19 -1.11
CA PRO A 80 9.95 9.89 0.16
C PRO A 80 8.77 10.86 0.26
N TYR A 81 8.31 11.40 -0.88
CA TYR A 81 7.13 12.26 -0.91
C TYR A 81 5.85 11.50 -0.57
N ALA A 82 5.69 10.30 -1.15
CA ALA A 82 4.56 9.42 -0.86
C ALA A 82 4.53 8.99 0.61
N SER A 83 5.69 8.64 1.19
CA SER A 83 5.77 8.33 2.62
C SER A 83 5.34 9.50 3.52
N TYR A 84 5.71 10.73 3.15
CA TYR A 84 5.27 11.93 3.86
C TYR A 84 3.76 12.20 3.71
N ILE A 85 3.22 12.07 2.50
CA ILE A 85 1.79 12.24 2.24
C ILE A 85 0.97 11.17 2.95
N THR A 86 1.43 9.93 2.98
CA THR A 86 0.78 8.81 3.68
C THR A 86 0.53 9.16 5.16
N ILE A 87 1.54 9.68 5.87
CA ILE A 87 1.40 10.09 7.28
C ILE A 87 0.37 11.24 7.41
N LYS A 88 0.40 12.22 6.51
CA LYS A 88 -0.57 13.32 6.49
C LYS A 88 -1.99 12.84 6.25
N THR A 89 -2.18 11.89 5.34
CA THR A 89 -3.49 11.30 5.06
C THR A 89 -4.06 10.59 6.28
N GLY A 90 -3.24 9.79 6.97
CA GLY A 90 -3.63 9.17 8.23
C GLY A 90 -4.07 10.23 9.25
N TYR A 91 -3.24 11.23 9.49
CA TYR A 91 -3.54 12.33 10.41
C TYR A 91 -4.85 13.06 10.07
N ASN A 92 -5.06 13.41 8.80
CA ASN A 92 -6.26 14.09 8.31
C ASN A 92 -7.55 13.25 8.47
N ASN A 93 -7.40 11.94 8.61
CA ASN A 93 -8.51 11.00 8.80
C ASN A 93 -8.59 10.42 10.22
N SER A 94 -7.77 10.92 11.15
CA SER A 94 -7.69 10.41 12.53
C SER A 94 -7.36 8.91 12.59
N ILE A 95 -6.43 8.46 11.73
CA ILE A 95 -5.88 7.12 11.70
C ILE A 95 -4.36 7.21 11.85
N GLN A 96 -3.78 6.52 12.84
CA GLN A 96 -2.32 6.50 12.98
C GLN A 96 -1.69 5.55 11.95
N LEU A 97 -0.83 6.12 11.09
CA LEU A 97 -0.02 5.38 10.12
C LEU A 97 1.47 5.61 10.39
N GLU A 98 2.27 4.55 10.25
CA GLU A 98 3.73 4.62 10.33
C GLU A 98 4.31 4.32 8.94
N SER A 99 4.93 5.32 8.30
CA SER A 99 5.47 5.18 6.94
C SER A 99 6.99 5.20 6.91
N ILE A 100 7.57 4.31 6.09
CA ILE A 100 9.03 4.16 5.93
C ILE A 100 9.39 4.29 4.45
N THR A 101 10.29 5.22 4.14
CA THR A 101 10.85 5.32 2.79
C THR A 101 11.83 4.19 2.55
N THR A 102 11.47 3.21 1.73
CA THR A 102 12.31 2.05 1.42
C THR A 102 11.88 1.37 0.12
N ASP A 103 12.76 0.54 -0.43
CA ASP A 103 12.43 -0.33 -1.57
C ASP A 103 11.72 -1.60 -1.04
N LEU A 104 10.47 -1.81 -1.47
CA LEU A 104 9.57 -2.86 -0.99
C LEU A 104 9.48 -2.90 0.54
N ALA A 105 10.05 -3.91 1.19
CA ALA A 105 10.09 -4.09 2.64
C ALA A 105 11.52 -4.10 3.20
N ASN A 106 12.49 -3.52 2.48
CA ASN A 106 13.88 -3.48 2.90
C ASN A 106 14.03 -2.76 4.24
N GLY A 107 14.85 -3.32 5.14
CA GLY A 107 15.06 -2.80 6.50
C GLY A 107 13.99 -3.19 7.53
N LEU A 108 12.82 -3.64 7.09
CA LEU A 108 11.79 -4.24 7.95
C LEU A 108 12.00 -5.74 8.15
N LEU A 109 12.61 -6.39 7.16
CA LEU A 109 12.99 -7.80 7.24
C LEU A 109 14.40 -7.95 7.84
N PRO A 110 14.66 -9.00 8.64
CA PRO A 110 13.80 -10.15 8.94
C PRO A 110 12.79 -9.92 10.08
N ARG A 111 12.76 -8.73 10.71
CA ARG A 111 11.97 -8.50 11.93
C ARG A 111 10.47 -8.72 11.75
N LEU A 112 9.93 -8.43 10.56
CA LEU A 112 8.51 -8.64 10.25
C LEU A 112 8.17 -10.04 9.71
N TYR A 113 9.12 -10.98 9.67
CA TYR A 113 8.81 -12.35 9.26
C TYR A 113 7.78 -12.99 10.19
N HIS A 114 6.71 -13.53 9.61
CA HIS A 114 5.59 -14.18 10.30
C HIS A 114 4.81 -13.29 11.29
N THR A 115 4.99 -11.96 11.23
CA THR A 115 4.27 -11.04 12.13
C THR A 115 3.25 -10.17 11.43
N VAL A 116 3.28 -10.07 10.10
CA VAL A 116 2.28 -9.31 9.33
C VAL A 116 1.05 -10.18 9.16
N ASP A 117 -0.11 -9.68 9.60
CA ASP A 117 -1.39 -10.36 9.52
C ASP A 117 -2.12 -9.99 8.22
N ILE A 118 -2.03 -8.72 7.82
CA ILE A 118 -2.58 -8.20 6.55
C ILE A 118 -1.48 -7.57 5.72
N LEU A 119 -1.32 -8.01 4.47
CA LEU A 119 -0.48 -7.35 3.48
C LEU A 119 -1.34 -6.75 2.36
N CYS A 120 -1.20 -5.44 2.14
CA CYS A 120 -1.81 -4.75 1.01
C CYS A 120 -0.74 -4.32 0.01
N CYS A 121 -1.02 -4.45 -1.28
CA CYS A 121 -0.19 -3.84 -2.31
C CYS A 121 -1.02 -3.54 -3.57
N ASN A 122 -0.88 -2.31 -4.07
CA ASN A 122 -1.27 -1.94 -5.42
C ASN A 122 0.01 -1.61 -6.21
N PRO A 123 0.67 -2.62 -6.79
CA PRO A 123 2.00 -2.46 -7.38
C PRO A 123 1.92 -1.69 -8.71
N PRO A 124 3.03 -1.08 -9.17
CA PRO A 124 3.10 -0.56 -10.54
C PRO A 124 2.99 -1.73 -11.54
N TYR A 125 1.89 -1.75 -12.29
CA TYR A 125 1.52 -2.88 -13.18
C TYR A 125 1.47 -2.48 -14.66
N VAL A 126 1.69 -1.21 -15.02
CA VAL A 126 1.61 -0.77 -16.42
C VAL A 126 2.80 -1.32 -17.20
N VAL A 127 2.55 -1.91 -18.36
CA VAL A 127 3.60 -2.43 -19.25
C VAL A 127 4.47 -1.26 -19.73
N THR A 128 5.75 -1.30 -19.39
CA THR A 128 6.76 -0.36 -19.84
C THR A 128 8.03 -1.12 -20.22
N THR A 129 9.05 -0.42 -20.69
CA THR A 129 10.40 -0.98 -20.75
C THR A 129 11.01 -1.06 -19.35
N SER A 130 11.99 -1.95 -19.15
CA SER A 130 12.79 -1.96 -17.92
C SER A 130 13.56 -0.65 -17.73
N GLU A 131 13.97 -0.02 -18.83
CA GLU A 131 14.66 1.28 -18.78
C GLU A 131 13.76 2.37 -18.19
N GLU A 132 12.49 2.44 -18.60
CA GLU A 132 11.52 3.39 -18.03
C GLU A 132 11.30 3.15 -16.53
N LEU A 133 11.21 1.89 -16.10
CA LEU A 133 11.07 1.56 -14.67
C LEU A 133 12.30 1.98 -13.85
N TYR A 134 13.51 1.61 -14.28
CA TYR A 134 14.72 1.81 -13.46
C TYR A 134 15.44 3.13 -13.67
N SER A 135 15.26 3.76 -14.83
CA SER A 135 16.00 4.97 -15.23
C SER A 135 15.16 6.23 -15.15
N SER A 136 13.84 6.12 -14.93
CA SER A 136 13.01 7.31 -14.74
C SER A 136 13.43 8.08 -13.49
N LYS A 137 13.74 9.35 -13.70
CA LYS A 137 13.98 10.33 -12.62
C LYS A 137 12.68 10.81 -11.99
N SER A 138 11.55 10.61 -12.67
CA SER A 138 10.23 11.03 -12.23
C SER A 138 9.70 10.04 -11.19
N ALA A 139 9.48 10.50 -9.97
CA ALA A 139 8.93 9.66 -8.91
C ALA A 139 7.52 9.17 -9.22
N ILE A 140 6.74 9.99 -9.93
CA ILE A 140 5.37 9.69 -10.33
C ILE A 140 5.33 8.63 -11.43
N GLU A 141 6.27 8.64 -12.38
CA GLU A 141 6.36 7.58 -13.41
C GLU A 141 6.63 6.20 -12.82
N ARG A 142 7.45 6.13 -11.76
CA ARG A 142 7.71 4.87 -11.05
C ARG A 142 6.49 4.33 -10.28
N ALA A 143 5.45 5.13 -10.08
CA ALA A 143 4.24 4.68 -9.39
C ALA A 143 3.36 3.76 -10.25
N TRP A 144 3.50 3.79 -11.58
CA TRP A 144 2.77 2.91 -12.50
C TRP A 144 3.66 2.03 -13.37
N ALA A 145 4.92 2.41 -13.65
CA ALA A 145 5.81 1.66 -14.52
C ALA A 145 6.16 0.27 -13.95
N GLY A 146 5.58 -0.79 -14.52
CA GLY A 146 5.78 -2.17 -14.07
C GLY A 146 6.89 -2.91 -14.80
N GLY A 147 7.53 -2.29 -15.80
CA GLY A 147 8.57 -2.92 -16.62
C GLY A 147 8.00 -3.96 -17.58
N LEU A 148 8.82 -4.94 -17.96
CA LEU A 148 8.44 -6.00 -18.89
C LEU A 148 7.18 -6.73 -18.41
N ASN A 149 6.17 -6.79 -19.28
CA ASN A 149 4.83 -7.32 -19.00
C ASN A 149 4.13 -6.68 -17.80
N GLY A 150 4.61 -5.55 -17.27
CA GLY A 150 4.06 -4.93 -16.07
C GLY A 150 4.37 -5.70 -14.78
N ARG A 151 5.37 -6.59 -14.80
CA ARG A 151 5.54 -7.62 -13.76
C ARG A 151 6.82 -7.53 -12.96
N GLU A 152 7.78 -6.70 -13.35
CA GLU A 152 9.11 -6.73 -12.72
C GLU A 152 9.09 -6.35 -11.24
N VAL A 153 8.22 -5.43 -10.84
CA VAL A 153 8.05 -5.06 -9.42
C VAL A 153 7.24 -6.12 -8.67
N ILE A 154 6.18 -6.63 -9.30
CA ILE A 154 5.33 -7.71 -8.77
C ILE A 154 6.19 -8.95 -8.48
N ASP A 155 7.03 -9.37 -9.42
CA ASP A 155 7.86 -10.57 -9.30
C ASP A 155 8.93 -10.44 -8.20
N LYS A 156 9.38 -9.22 -7.88
CA LYS A 156 10.25 -8.96 -6.72
C LYS A 156 9.48 -8.96 -5.39
N MET A 157 8.22 -8.56 -5.42
CA MET A 157 7.36 -8.51 -4.25
C MET A 157 6.80 -9.89 -3.88
N LEU A 158 6.41 -10.73 -4.85
CA LEU A 158 5.78 -12.04 -4.60
C LEU A 158 6.57 -12.96 -3.65
N PRO A 159 7.91 -13.07 -3.71
CA PRO A 159 8.67 -13.84 -2.74
C PRO A 159 8.57 -13.29 -1.31
N LEU A 160 8.25 -12.02 -1.14
CA LEU A 160 7.96 -11.46 0.17
C LEU A 160 6.67 -12.06 0.71
N VAL A 161 5.64 -12.21 -0.15
CA VAL A 161 4.30 -12.81 0.09
C VAL A 161 4.37 -14.31 0.44
N ASP A 162 5.23 -15.08 -0.25
CA ASP A 162 5.17 -16.56 -0.21
C ASP A 162 6.02 -17.18 0.91
N VAL A 163 7.12 -16.56 1.32
CA VAL A 163 8.14 -17.30 2.06
C VAL A 163 7.92 -17.32 3.57
N LYS A 164 7.22 -16.35 4.20
CA LYS A 164 7.31 -16.18 5.66
C LYS A 164 6.12 -15.50 6.34
N TYR A 165 4.90 -16.03 6.22
CA TYR A 165 3.79 -15.53 7.05
C TYR A 165 3.18 -16.58 7.96
N ASN A 166 2.43 -16.10 8.94
CA ASN A 166 1.79 -16.89 9.99
C ASN A 166 0.60 -17.68 9.41
N PHE A 167 0.04 -18.63 10.16
CA PHE A 167 -1.12 -19.43 9.73
C PHE A 167 -2.40 -18.60 9.46
N SER A 168 -2.41 -17.29 9.79
CA SER A 168 -3.54 -16.37 9.66
C SER A 168 -3.30 -15.22 8.67
N PHE A 169 -2.35 -15.36 7.75
CA PHE A 169 -2.01 -14.32 6.77
C PHE A 169 -3.11 -14.07 5.74
N TYR A 170 -3.47 -12.81 5.54
CA TYR A 170 -4.41 -12.37 4.51
C TYR A 170 -3.78 -11.30 3.63
N SER A 171 -3.81 -11.48 2.31
CA SER A 171 -3.19 -10.56 1.36
C SER A 171 -4.19 -10.03 0.35
N PHE A 172 -4.16 -8.72 0.13
CA PHE A 172 -4.82 -8.08 -1.00
C PHE A 172 -3.75 -7.57 -1.96
N THR A 173 -3.82 -8.03 -3.20
CA THR A 173 -2.92 -7.55 -4.26
C THR A 173 -3.73 -7.39 -5.53
N ILE A 174 -3.63 -6.22 -6.15
CA ILE A 174 -4.12 -6.04 -7.51
C ILE A 174 -3.08 -6.63 -8.47
N ILE A 175 -3.49 -7.66 -9.19
CA ILE A 175 -2.75 -8.21 -10.33
C ILE A 175 -3.66 -8.01 -11.53
N ILE A 176 -3.29 -7.09 -12.42
CA ILE A 176 -3.99 -6.89 -13.69
C ILE A 176 -3.29 -7.79 -14.73
N ASP A 177 -4.04 -8.74 -15.28
CA ASP A 177 -3.63 -9.61 -16.40
C ASP A 177 -3.70 -8.89 -17.75
#